data_AF-A0A7V4HBS6-F1
#
_entry.id   AF-A0A7V4HBS6-F1
#
_cell.length_a   1.000
_cell.length_b   1.000
_cell.length_c   1.000
_cell.angle_alpha   90.00
_cell.angle_beta   90.00
_cell.angle_gamma   90.00
#
_symmetry.space_group_name_H-M   'P 1'
#
loop_
_entity.id
_entity.type
_entity.pdbx_description
1 polymer ?
#
loop_
_entity_poly.entity_id
_entity_poly.type
_entity_poly.pdbx_seq_one_letter_code
_entity_poly.pdbx_strand_id
1 'polypeptide(L)'
;VDNVPTDNTLGTVSVMMHYSMVHLPEKPMMPRLADSRVGFFSITQEDYGYDSHRTEMRTYITRWRLEKKDPTEALSEPVKPIVFYIDRSVPEKWKPYFKQAVEDWQVAFEQAGFKNAIIAKYAPTAEEDPNWNTEDATISSISWLPSTIENAYGPHVHDPRTGEILEADIKIYHNVMNLLTTWYFSQVAPLDPRAQRVPLPDDLMGELLRYVVAHEVGHSLGFPHNGRASSVFPVDSLRSKSFTEKYGNEASIMDYGRFNYVAQPGDNVRLIPMISIYDKFATEWGYTPIPQAKTPDEERPFLEKIVRRQDTNPFLQFSNFSQYDPSAQTEDMGDDGIKATELGLKNIYRIMDFIIPAGTTKEGDDYSMLSHLYDRVLQQRARELGHVAMIIGGVNKIDKHIGQPGAVYNLVPYERQKKAMNFLLEEGFKFNPTLVKRELLDLIQPFGNVDKITNDQITLLKNLLNDSRIQRMTDAESKAYKGEKIYSVSEFIGDLTNGIFSELNEKSIVVDPYRRKIQRALVDELGKKINPEKPVQ
;
A
#
# COMPACT_ATOMS: atom_id res chain seq x y z
N VAL A 1 32.18 3.80 -3.36
CA VAL A 1 32.70 2.42 -3.47
C VAL A 1 33.06 2.24 -4.93
N ASP A 2 34.26 2.66 -5.30
CA ASP A 2 34.51 3.05 -6.71
C ASP A 2 35.30 1.97 -7.48
N ASN A 3 35.62 0.84 -6.83
CA ASN A 3 36.48 -0.22 -7.38
C ASN A 3 36.00 -1.64 -7.01
N VAL A 4 34.69 -1.92 -7.08
CA VAL A 4 34.22 -3.32 -7.01
C VAL A 4 34.21 -3.89 -8.43
N PRO A 5 34.93 -5.00 -8.70
CA PRO A 5 34.91 -5.62 -10.01
C PRO A 5 33.49 -6.11 -10.37
N THR A 6 33.01 -5.76 -11.56
CA THR A 6 31.73 -6.23 -12.11
C THR A 6 31.84 -7.61 -12.77
N ASP A 7 33.04 -8.21 -12.77
CA ASP A 7 33.34 -9.49 -13.39
C ASP A 7 33.03 -10.64 -12.42
N ASN A 8 31.99 -11.41 -12.77
CA ASN A 8 31.49 -12.57 -12.04
C ASN A 8 32.40 -13.81 -12.16
N THR A 9 33.56 -13.71 -12.82
CA THR A 9 34.59 -14.77 -12.89
C THR A 9 35.72 -14.58 -11.86
N LEU A 10 35.75 -13.46 -11.14
CA LEU A 10 36.73 -13.22 -10.08
C LEU A 10 36.37 -14.02 -8.82
N GLY A 11 37.24 -14.97 -8.46
CA GLY A 11 37.03 -15.89 -7.33
C GLY A 11 37.09 -15.23 -5.94
N THR A 12 37.46 -13.95 -5.84
CA THR A 12 37.44 -13.17 -4.60
C THR A 12 37.11 -11.69 -4.88
N VAL A 13 36.30 -11.08 -4.01
CA VAL A 13 35.99 -9.64 -4.01
C VAL A 13 36.41 -9.06 -2.67
N SER A 14 37.15 -7.95 -2.68
CA SER A 14 37.44 -7.16 -1.49
C SER A 14 36.42 -6.04 -1.34
N VAL A 15 35.77 -5.97 -0.19
CA VAL A 15 34.80 -4.92 0.15
C VAL A 15 35.31 -4.10 1.34
N MET A 16 35.07 -2.79 1.31
CA MET A 16 35.28 -1.92 2.46
C MET A 16 33.99 -1.89 3.29
N MET A 17 34.08 -2.28 4.56
CA MET A 17 32.96 -2.28 5.49
C MET A 17 33.16 -1.19 6.54
N HIS A 18 32.13 -0.39 6.80
CA HIS A 18 32.10 0.54 7.91
C HIS A 18 31.19 -0.04 9.00
N TYR A 19 31.65 0.01 10.24
CA TYR A 19 30.86 -0.36 11.41
C TYR A 19 30.72 0.88 12.28
N SER A 20 29.47 1.24 12.54
CA SER A 20 29.12 2.27 13.52
C SER A 20 28.51 1.59 14.74
N MET A 21 29.08 1.84 15.91
CA MET A 21 28.62 1.25 17.18
C MET A 21 28.15 2.37 18.09
N VAL A 22 26.88 2.32 18.49
CA VAL A 22 26.29 3.28 19.43
C VAL A 22 26.08 2.62 20.79
N HIS A 23 26.49 3.32 21.85
CA HIS A 23 26.22 2.88 23.21
C HIS A 23 24.73 3.07 23.51
N LEU A 24 24.05 1.99 23.94
CA LEU A 24 22.63 2.06 24.28
C LEU A 24 22.38 3.06 25.43
N PRO A 25 21.19 3.69 25.50
CA PRO A 25 20.86 4.59 26.59
C PRO A 25 21.04 3.94 27.96
N GLU A 26 21.77 4.61 28.86
CA GLU A 26 21.98 4.14 30.24
C GLU A 26 20.66 4.01 30.99
N LYS A 27 19.76 4.98 30.80
CA LYS A 27 18.37 4.95 31.28
C LYS A 27 17.47 4.49 30.13
N PRO A 28 16.97 3.24 30.14
CA PRO A 28 16.10 2.75 29.09
C PRO A 28 14.77 3.53 29.05
N MET A 29 14.22 3.75 27.85
CA MET A 29 12.88 4.28 27.68
C MET A 29 11.85 3.30 28.28
N MET A 30 10.77 3.80 28.88
CA MET A 30 9.65 2.92 29.24
C MET A 30 9.02 2.35 27.96
N PRO A 31 9.05 1.02 27.75
CA PRO A 31 8.46 0.42 26.57
C PRO A 31 6.93 0.53 26.63
N ARG A 32 6.28 0.47 25.47
CA ARG A 32 4.81 0.45 25.35
C ARG A 32 4.37 -0.88 24.76
N LEU A 33 3.41 -1.53 25.41
CA LEU A 33 2.88 -2.82 24.95
C LEU A 33 2.18 -2.65 23.59
N ALA A 34 2.45 -3.56 22.67
CA ALA A 34 1.79 -3.61 21.39
C ALA A 34 0.31 -4.00 21.53
N ASP A 35 -0.53 -3.45 20.64
CA ASP A 35 -1.93 -3.78 20.51
C ASP A 35 -2.24 -4.09 19.05
N SER A 36 -2.77 -5.28 18.76
CA SER A 36 -3.03 -5.72 17.39
C SER A 36 -4.04 -4.85 16.63
N ARG A 37 -4.78 -3.97 17.31
CA ARG A 37 -5.73 -3.03 16.71
C ARG A 37 -5.06 -1.72 16.24
N VAL A 38 -3.80 -1.48 16.58
CA VAL A 38 -3.04 -0.28 16.17
C VAL A 38 -1.73 -0.73 15.52
N GLY A 39 -1.46 -0.25 14.30
CA GLY A 39 -0.29 -0.63 13.53
C GLY A 39 0.98 -0.02 14.10
N PHE A 40 1.83 -0.85 14.69
CA PHE A 40 3.20 -0.51 15.06
C PHE A 40 4.13 -1.69 14.73
N PHE A 41 5.34 -1.39 14.26
CA PHE A 41 6.44 -2.33 14.31
C PHE A 41 6.73 -2.68 15.76
N SER A 42 7.21 -3.89 16.01
CA SER A 42 7.33 -4.39 17.38
C SER A 42 8.47 -5.38 17.55
N ILE A 43 8.95 -5.44 18.78
CA ILE A 43 9.85 -6.49 19.26
C ILE A 43 9.10 -7.41 20.21
N THR A 44 9.41 -8.70 20.20
CA THR A 44 8.86 -9.68 21.14
C THR A 44 9.99 -10.28 21.97
N GLN A 45 9.79 -10.34 23.28
CA GLN A 45 10.73 -10.91 24.24
C GLN A 45 10.04 -11.94 25.12
N GLU A 46 10.79 -12.95 25.55
CA GLU A 46 10.40 -13.87 26.61
C GLU A 46 10.63 -13.24 27.98
N ASP A 47 9.55 -13.06 28.75
CA ASP A 47 9.60 -12.49 30.10
C ASP A 47 9.40 -13.57 31.17
N TYR A 48 10.41 -13.73 32.03
CA TYR A 48 10.46 -14.69 33.13
C TYR A 48 10.16 -14.05 34.50
N GLY A 49 9.91 -12.74 34.55
CA GLY A 49 9.75 -11.97 35.79
C GLY A 49 8.34 -11.98 36.38
N TYR A 50 7.37 -12.62 35.72
CA TYR A 50 5.98 -12.64 36.13
C TYR A 50 5.60 -13.96 36.82
N ASP A 51 4.76 -13.85 37.84
CA ASP A 51 4.14 -14.99 38.53
C ASP A 51 3.03 -15.59 37.64
N SER A 52 3.47 -16.29 36.58
CA SER A 52 2.63 -17.02 35.64
C SER A 52 3.11 -18.47 35.58
N HIS A 53 2.21 -19.40 35.28
CA HIS A 53 2.54 -20.82 35.10
C HIS A 53 3.30 -21.10 33.79
N ARG A 54 3.65 -20.07 33.01
CA ARG A 54 4.47 -20.13 31.79
C ARG A 54 5.23 -18.83 31.59
N THR A 55 6.33 -18.88 30.83
CA THR A 55 6.97 -17.69 30.29
C THR A 55 5.97 -16.90 29.45
N GLU A 56 5.86 -15.59 29.70
CA GLU A 56 4.97 -14.72 28.93
C GLU A 56 5.74 -14.07 27.78
N MET A 57 5.22 -14.18 26.55
CA MET A 57 5.76 -13.45 25.41
C MET A 57 5.23 -12.03 25.44
N ARG A 58 6.10 -11.06 25.69
CA ARG A 58 5.74 -9.64 25.72
C ARG A 58 6.18 -8.97 24.45
N THR A 59 5.24 -8.25 23.83
CA THR A 59 5.49 -7.52 22.59
C THR A 59 5.41 -6.03 22.86
N TYR A 60 6.47 -5.31 22.49
CA TYR A 60 6.60 -3.86 22.67
C TYR A 60 6.71 -3.19 21.31
N ILE A 61 6.07 -2.04 21.13
CA ILE A 61 6.18 -1.26 19.90
C ILE A 61 7.56 -0.62 19.77
N THR A 62 8.03 -0.41 18.54
CA THR A 62 9.17 0.45 18.29
C THR A 62 8.72 1.90 18.08
N ARG A 63 9.33 2.84 18.81
CA ARG A 63 8.99 4.28 18.73
C ARG A 63 10.13 5.17 19.19
N TRP A 64 10.14 6.43 18.76
CA TRP A 64 11.06 7.44 19.27
C TRP A 64 10.73 7.83 20.72
N ARG A 65 11.78 8.10 21.51
CA ARG A 65 11.61 8.69 22.86
C ARG A 65 11.21 10.17 22.72
N LEU A 66 9.96 10.48 23.03
CA LEU A 66 9.47 11.86 23.14
C LEU A 66 8.98 12.16 24.55
N GLU A 67 9.61 13.15 25.17
CA GLU A 67 9.25 13.68 26.49
C GLU A 67 8.93 15.16 26.33
N LYS A 68 7.84 15.64 26.92
CA LYS A 68 7.49 17.06 26.86
C LYS A 68 8.51 17.87 27.66
N LYS A 69 8.99 18.96 27.07
CA LYS A 69 9.78 19.97 27.77
C LYS A 69 8.99 20.61 28.91
N ASP A 70 7.71 20.90 28.69
CA ASP A 70 6.75 21.26 29.73
C ASP A 70 5.65 20.17 29.83
N PRO A 71 5.70 19.31 30.86
CA PRO A 71 4.71 18.24 31.05
C PRO A 71 3.28 18.73 31.35
N THR A 72 3.11 20.00 31.74
CA THR A 72 1.80 20.56 32.13
C THR A 72 1.03 21.13 30.95
N GLU A 73 1.73 21.49 29.87
CA GLU A 73 1.13 22.03 28.66
C GLU A 73 0.46 20.96 27.82
N ALA A 74 -0.71 21.28 27.25
CA ALA A 74 -1.39 20.40 26.31
C ALA A 74 -0.53 20.14 25.07
N LEU A 75 0.15 21.18 24.57
CA LEU A 75 1.04 21.15 23.42
C LEU A 75 2.42 21.71 23.80
N SER A 76 3.44 20.85 23.88
CA SER A 76 4.81 21.23 24.26
C SER A 76 5.82 20.81 23.19
N GLU A 77 6.94 21.54 23.08
CA GLU A 77 8.09 21.00 22.36
C GLU A 77 8.63 19.77 23.09
N PRO A 78 9.18 18.76 22.39
CA PRO A 78 9.88 17.67 23.04
C PRO A 78 11.23 18.15 23.61
N VAL A 79 11.75 17.43 24.61
CA VAL A 79 13.12 17.63 25.10
C VAL A 79 14.14 17.36 24.00
N LYS A 80 13.94 16.29 23.22
CA LYS A 80 14.72 15.95 22.03
C LYS A 80 13.77 15.77 20.84
N PRO A 81 13.76 16.69 19.85
CA PRO A 81 12.99 16.48 18.63
C PRO A 81 13.62 15.38 17.77
N ILE A 82 12.80 14.73 16.94
CA ILE A 82 13.23 13.83 15.88
C ILE A 82 13.77 14.71 14.75
N VAL A 83 15.01 14.48 14.34
CA VAL A 83 15.67 15.30 13.31
C VAL A 83 16.12 14.40 12.17
N PHE A 84 15.58 14.65 10.98
CA PHE A 84 16.06 14.05 9.74
C PHE A 84 16.93 15.03 8.97
N TYR A 85 18.10 14.58 8.51
CA TYR A 85 18.97 15.33 7.62
C TYR A 85 18.75 14.90 6.18
N ILE A 86 18.40 15.85 5.31
CA ILE A 86 18.35 15.64 3.87
C ILE A 86 19.79 15.66 3.35
N ASP A 87 20.25 14.51 2.87
CA ASP A 87 21.63 14.31 2.45
C ASP A 87 21.99 15.18 1.23
N ARG A 88 23.29 15.44 1.08
CA ARG A 88 23.91 16.12 -0.07
C ARG A 88 23.62 15.39 -1.39
N SER A 89 23.40 14.06 -1.37
CA SER A 89 23.08 13.27 -2.55
C SER A 89 21.73 13.61 -3.17
N VAL A 90 20.78 14.15 -2.40
CA VAL A 90 19.45 14.51 -2.91
C VAL A 90 19.57 15.67 -3.89
N PRO A 91 19.08 15.56 -5.14
CA PRO A 91 19.13 16.64 -6.10
C PRO A 91 18.51 17.94 -5.56
N GLU A 92 19.15 19.08 -5.79
CA GLU A 92 18.75 20.38 -5.21
C GLU A 92 17.27 20.73 -5.42
N LYS A 93 16.73 20.44 -6.63
CA LYS A 93 15.32 20.69 -6.94
C LYS A 93 14.33 19.87 -6.11
N TRP A 94 14.75 18.73 -5.56
CA TRP A 94 13.92 17.82 -4.76
C TRP A 94 14.04 18.07 -3.24
N LYS A 95 15.13 18.68 -2.79
CA LYS A 95 15.37 18.97 -1.36
C LYS A 95 14.22 19.69 -0.65
N PRO A 96 13.52 20.69 -1.25
CA PRO A 96 12.37 21.32 -0.59
C PRO A 96 11.21 20.35 -0.34
N TYR A 97 10.91 19.46 -1.29
CA TYR A 97 9.84 18.46 -1.17
C TYR A 97 10.16 17.41 -0.11
N PHE A 98 11.41 16.98 -0.02
CA PHE A 98 11.87 16.03 1.00
C PHE A 98 11.79 16.64 2.40
N LYS A 99 12.23 17.90 2.54
CA LYS A 99 12.10 18.65 3.80
C LYS A 99 10.64 18.76 4.23
N GLN A 100 9.75 19.10 3.30
CA GLN A 100 8.33 19.22 3.58
C GLN A 100 7.70 17.88 3.94
N ALA A 101 8.09 16.78 3.29
CA ALA A 101 7.59 15.44 3.58
C ALA A 101 7.83 14.99 5.03
N VAL A 102 9.00 15.33 5.60
CA VAL A 102 9.29 15.11 7.02
C VAL A 102 8.39 15.96 7.92
N GLU A 103 8.20 17.22 7.55
CA GLU A 103 7.44 18.20 8.35
C GLU A 103 5.93 18.02 8.23
N ASP A 104 5.44 17.29 7.22
CA ASP A 104 4.04 16.92 7.09
C ASP A 104 3.54 16.06 8.26
N TRP A 105 4.44 15.34 8.94
CA TRP A 105 4.12 14.55 10.13
C TRP A 105 3.88 15.39 11.38
N GLN A 106 4.22 16.69 11.39
CA GLN A 106 4.01 17.57 12.55
C GLN A 106 2.55 17.54 13.03
N VAL A 107 1.59 17.54 12.10
CA VAL A 107 0.15 17.54 12.44
C VAL A 107 -0.30 16.29 13.20
N ALA A 108 0.41 15.16 13.03
CA ALA A 108 0.13 13.94 13.77
C ALA A 108 0.72 14.01 15.19
N PHE A 109 1.91 14.58 15.34
CA PHE A 109 2.52 14.80 16.65
C PHE A 109 1.82 15.89 17.47
N GLU A 110 1.24 16.89 16.82
CA GLU A 110 0.38 17.88 17.48
C GLU A 110 -0.81 17.20 18.19
N GLN A 111 -1.41 16.18 17.55
CA GLN A 111 -2.46 15.38 18.16
C GLN A 111 -1.96 14.53 19.34
N ALA A 112 -0.70 14.11 19.34
CA ALA A 112 -0.04 13.46 20.47
C ALA A 112 0.44 14.45 21.57
N GLY A 113 0.20 15.77 21.38
CA GLY A 113 0.54 16.80 22.34
C GLY A 113 1.94 17.41 22.16
N PHE A 114 2.58 17.23 21.00
CA PHE A 114 3.88 17.81 20.69
C PHE A 114 3.84 18.80 19.52
N LYS A 115 4.46 19.97 19.69
CA LYS A 115 4.79 20.87 18.58
C LYS A 115 6.27 20.75 18.25
N ASN A 116 6.65 20.95 16.99
CA ASN A 116 8.04 20.83 16.55
C ASN A 116 8.67 19.47 16.90
N ALA A 117 7.87 18.40 16.86
CA ALA A 117 8.29 17.07 17.30
C ALA A 117 9.25 16.41 16.32
N ILE A 118 9.03 16.65 15.02
CA ILE A 118 9.81 16.11 13.92
C ILE A 118 10.21 17.24 12.97
N ILE A 119 11.50 17.40 12.69
CA ILE A 119 12.00 18.48 11.83
C ILE A 119 12.99 17.95 10.81
N ALA A 120 13.02 18.59 9.64
CA ALA A 120 14.03 18.33 8.62
C ALA A 120 15.06 19.46 8.55
N LYS A 121 16.33 19.07 8.44
CA LYS A 121 17.48 19.94 8.20
C LYS A 121 18.21 19.51 6.93
N TYR A 122 18.94 20.42 6.30
CA TYR A 122 19.88 20.03 5.26
C TYR A 122 21.16 19.53 5.92
N ALA A 123 21.75 18.48 5.35
CA ALA A 123 23.09 18.05 5.74
C ALA A 123 24.06 19.25 5.66
N PRO A 124 24.96 19.45 6.65
CA PRO A 124 25.99 20.48 6.57
C PRO A 124 26.80 20.26 5.29
N THR A 125 27.34 21.31 4.71
CA THR A 125 28.30 21.21 3.61
C THR A 125 29.60 20.54 4.09
N ALA A 126 30.43 20.04 3.16
CA ALA A 126 31.72 19.45 3.52
C ALA A 126 32.67 20.48 4.19
N GLU A 127 32.42 21.77 3.98
CA GLU A 127 33.16 22.88 4.58
C GLU A 127 32.66 23.17 6.01
N GLU A 128 31.36 23.06 6.27
CA GLU A 128 30.77 23.24 7.60
C GLU A 128 31.09 22.05 8.53
N ASP A 129 31.01 20.83 8.00
CA ASP A 129 31.39 19.61 8.72
C ASP A 129 31.95 18.55 7.76
N PRO A 130 33.29 18.39 7.71
CA PRO A 130 33.94 17.40 6.86
C PRO A 130 33.78 15.97 7.39
N ASN A 131 33.42 15.79 8.66
CA ASN A 131 33.24 14.47 9.28
C ASN A 131 31.78 13.98 9.24
N TRP A 132 30.85 14.84 8.82
CA TRP A 132 29.45 14.46 8.68
C TRP A 132 29.29 13.32 7.67
N ASN A 133 28.60 12.26 8.08
CA ASN A 133 28.35 11.08 7.27
C ASN A 133 26.96 10.53 7.59
N THR A 134 26.22 10.11 6.55
CA THR A 134 24.91 9.45 6.72
C THR A 134 25.00 8.14 7.49
N GLU A 135 26.15 7.47 7.47
CA GLU A 135 26.37 6.18 8.14
C GLU A 135 26.79 6.33 9.63
N ASP A 136 26.74 7.55 10.17
CA ASP A 136 26.87 7.79 11.61
C ASP A 136 25.57 7.37 12.33
N ALA A 137 25.68 6.47 13.32
CA ALA A 137 24.52 5.89 14.00
C ALA A 137 23.78 6.88 14.92
N THR A 138 24.26 8.12 15.02
CA THR A 138 23.62 9.21 15.76
C THR A 138 22.82 10.16 14.86
N ILE A 139 22.88 9.96 13.54
CA ILE A 139 22.27 10.81 12.51
C ILE A 139 21.18 10.01 11.81
N SER A 140 19.97 10.57 11.74
CA SER A 140 18.92 10.02 10.88
C SER A 140 18.91 10.80 9.57
N SER A 141 18.96 10.08 8.45
CA SER A 141 19.23 10.68 7.15
C SER A 141 18.21 10.27 6.08
N ILE A 142 18.06 11.11 5.05
CA ILE A 142 17.34 10.77 3.83
C ILE A 142 18.30 10.94 2.65
N SER A 143 18.65 9.81 2.03
CA SER A 143 19.67 9.73 0.98
C SER A 143 19.07 9.38 -0.38
N TRP A 144 19.71 9.84 -1.45
CA TRP A 144 19.36 9.52 -2.84
C TRP A 144 20.36 8.55 -3.45
N LEU A 145 19.87 7.43 -3.98
CA LEU A 145 20.69 6.37 -4.54
C LEU A 145 20.57 6.32 -6.08
N PRO A 146 21.67 6.49 -6.84
CA PRO A 146 21.67 6.38 -8.30
C PRO A 146 21.58 4.91 -8.73
N SER A 147 20.38 4.34 -8.63
CA SER A 147 20.09 2.94 -8.89
C SER A 147 18.83 2.78 -9.74
N THR A 148 18.80 1.71 -10.54
CA THR A 148 17.67 1.35 -11.40
C THR A 148 16.52 0.67 -10.66
N ILE A 149 16.67 0.39 -9.36
CA ILE A 149 15.62 -0.17 -8.51
C ILE A 149 14.45 0.83 -8.41
N GLU A 150 13.24 0.35 -8.72
CA GLU A 150 11.99 1.11 -8.61
C GLU A 150 11.41 0.97 -7.19
N ASN A 151 12.05 1.57 -6.18
CA ASN A 151 11.55 1.50 -4.80
C ASN A 151 12.05 2.64 -3.90
N ALA A 152 11.62 2.65 -2.65
CA ALA A 152 12.24 3.32 -1.52
C ALA A 152 12.16 2.41 -0.28
N TYR A 153 12.94 2.70 0.76
CA TYR A 153 12.79 2.04 2.06
C TYR A 153 13.32 2.92 3.20
N GLY A 154 12.61 2.89 4.34
CA GLY A 154 12.91 3.65 5.57
C GLY A 154 13.04 2.77 6.82
N PRO A 155 14.11 1.95 6.94
CA PRO A 155 14.37 1.13 8.11
C PRO A 155 14.74 2.01 9.31
N HIS A 156 14.68 1.42 10.51
CA HIS A 156 15.16 2.06 11.72
C HIS A 156 15.89 1.06 12.62
N VAL A 157 16.87 1.55 13.37
CA VAL A 157 17.55 0.80 14.43
C VAL A 157 16.93 1.14 15.76
N HIS A 158 16.69 0.13 16.60
CA HIS A 158 16.04 0.30 17.90
C HIS A 158 16.77 -0.45 19.03
N ASP A 159 16.62 0.05 20.25
CA ASP A 159 17.07 -0.63 21.46
C ASP A 159 16.29 -1.94 21.63
N PRO A 160 16.95 -3.12 21.61
CA PRO A 160 16.27 -4.40 21.67
C PRO A 160 15.61 -4.66 23.02
N ARG A 161 15.88 -3.85 24.05
CA ARG A 161 15.29 -3.96 25.39
C ARG A 161 13.93 -3.27 25.46
N THR A 162 13.74 -2.17 24.74
CA THR A 162 12.60 -1.24 24.94
C THR A 162 11.83 -0.91 23.68
N GLY A 163 12.40 -1.14 22.49
CA GLY A 163 11.86 -0.65 21.22
C GLY A 163 12.13 0.83 20.97
N GLU A 164 12.97 1.49 21.77
CA GLU A 164 13.36 2.89 21.50
C GLU A 164 14.09 3.00 20.17
N ILE A 165 13.51 3.73 19.21
CA ILE A 165 14.19 4.04 17.94
C ILE A 165 15.35 4.99 18.23
N LEU A 166 16.54 4.61 17.76
CA LEU A 166 17.80 5.33 18.00
C LEU A 166 18.19 6.18 16.79
N GLU A 167 17.99 5.63 15.59
CA GLU A 167 18.32 6.22 14.29
C GLU A 167 17.41 5.60 13.21
N ALA A 168 17.24 6.33 12.09
CA ALA A 168 16.62 5.82 10.88
C ALA A 168 17.29 6.39 9.60
N ASP A 169 17.47 5.51 8.61
CA ASP A 169 18.17 5.80 7.36
C ASP A 169 17.29 5.53 6.15
N ILE A 170 16.60 6.58 5.67
CA ILE A 170 15.72 6.48 4.52
C ILE A 170 16.54 6.55 3.23
N LYS A 171 16.36 5.57 2.34
CA LYS A 171 17.04 5.53 1.05
C LYS A 171 16.02 5.57 -0.09
N ILE A 172 16.16 6.56 -0.96
CA ILE A 172 15.30 6.76 -2.14
C ILE A 172 16.09 6.40 -3.40
N TYR A 173 15.63 5.38 -4.14
CA TYR A 173 16.27 5.01 -5.41
C TYR A 173 15.82 5.93 -6.54
N HIS A 174 16.73 6.29 -7.45
CA HIS A 174 16.44 7.20 -8.57
C HIS A 174 15.22 6.75 -9.41
N ASN A 175 15.11 5.46 -9.71
CA ASN A 175 14.03 4.93 -10.54
C ASN A 175 12.66 4.88 -9.85
N VAL A 176 12.53 5.29 -8.58
CA VAL A 176 11.21 5.56 -7.98
C VAL A 176 10.40 6.58 -8.80
N MET A 177 11.08 7.51 -9.49
CA MET A 177 10.41 8.49 -10.37
C MET A 177 9.74 7.83 -11.58
N ASN A 178 10.29 6.74 -12.12
CA ASN A 178 9.63 5.98 -13.21
C ASN A 178 8.36 5.30 -12.69
N LEU A 179 8.46 4.72 -11.49
CA LEU A 179 7.34 4.08 -10.82
C LEU A 179 6.22 5.08 -10.53
N LEU A 180 6.55 6.25 -9.97
CA LEU A 180 5.60 7.33 -9.71
C LEU A 180 4.97 7.87 -11.00
N THR A 181 5.76 8.02 -12.07
CA THR A 181 5.26 8.43 -13.38
C THR A 181 4.19 7.46 -13.87
N THR A 182 4.50 6.16 -13.85
CA THR A 182 3.61 5.15 -14.41
C THR A 182 2.37 4.91 -13.55
N TRP A 183 2.49 4.92 -12.22
CA TRP A 183 1.35 4.83 -11.31
C TRP A 183 0.42 6.04 -11.44
N TYR A 184 0.96 7.25 -11.41
CA TYR A 184 0.15 8.45 -11.54
C TYR A 184 -0.53 8.51 -12.91
N PHE A 185 0.19 8.11 -13.96
CA PHE A 185 -0.35 8.00 -15.30
C PHE A 185 -1.53 7.02 -15.38
N SER A 186 -1.32 5.77 -14.94
CA SER A 186 -2.33 4.70 -15.10
C SER A 186 -3.55 4.88 -14.21
N GLN A 187 -3.44 5.63 -13.11
CA GLN A 187 -4.52 5.81 -12.14
C GLN A 187 -5.30 7.11 -12.34
N VAL A 188 -4.63 8.23 -12.64
CA VAL A 188 -5.25 9.57 -12.56
C VAL A 188 -4.89 10.55 -13.68
N ALA A 189 -4.14 10.17 -14.73
CA ALA A 189 -3.82 11.08 -15.84
C ALA A 189 -5.03 11.79 -16.50
N PRO A 190 -6.23 11.18 -16.62
CA PRO A 190 -7.40 11.90 -17.14
C PRO A 190 -7.83 13.11 -16.29
N LEU A 191 -7.37 13.18 -15.04
CA LEU A 191 -7.76 14.17 -14.03
C LEU A 191 -6.75 15.31 -13.88
N ASP A 192 -5.51 15.12 -14.33
CA ASP A 192 -4.45 16.12 -14.26
C ASP A 192 -3.79 16.30 -15.65
N PRO A 193 -4.00 17.45 -16.33
CA PRO A 193 -3.37 17.73 -17.62
C PRO A 193 -1.84 17.63 -17.62
N ARG A 194 -1.19 17.84 -16.47
CA ARG A 194 0.28 17.72 -16.32
C ARG A 194 0.76 16.28 -16.52
N ALA A 195 -0.11 15.30 -16.31
CA ALA A 195 0.19 13.88 -16.44
C ALA A 195 -0.21 13.27 -17.79
N GLN A 196 -0.73 14.06 -18.72
CA GLN A 196 -1.09 13.59 -20.06
C GLN A 196 0.09 13.61 -21.05
N ARG A 197 1.30 13.83 -20.54
CA ARG A 197 2.58 13.83 -21.27
C ARG A 197 3.68 13.35 -20.34
N VAL A 198 4.60 12.53 -20.86
CA VAL A 198 5.83 12.17 -20.14
C VAL A 198 7.06 12.78 -20.83
N PRO A 199 8.12 13.21 -20.09
CA PRO A 199 8.25 13.17 -18.63
C PRO A 199 7.27 14.13 -17.93
N LEU A 200 6.89 13.78 -16.71
CA LEU A 200 6.09 14.65 -15.86
C LEU A 200 6.85 15.95 -15.56
N PRO A 201 6.16 17.09 -15.41
CA PRO A 201 6.83 18.33 -15.02
C PRO A 201 7.35 18.24 -13.58
N ASP A 202 8.42 19.00 -13.31
CA ASP A 202 9.16 18.90 -12.04
C ASP A 202 8.29 19.24 -10.81
N ASP A 203 7.30 20.13 -10.94
CA ASP A 203 6.38 20.45 -9.85
C ASP A 203 5.50 19.24 -9.46
N LEU A 204 4.98 18.52 -10.46
CA LEU A 204 4.22 17.30 -10.21
C LEU A 204 5.12 16.20 -9.64
N MET A 205 6.28 15.95 -10.25
CA MET A 205 7.21 14.93 -9.76
C MET A 205 7.69 15.22 -8.32
N GLY A 206 7.90 16.49 -7.97
CA GLY A 206 8.23 16.91 -6.61
C GLY A 206 7.15 16.53 -5.58
N GLU A 207 5.87 16.76 -5.89
CA GLU A 207 4.76 16.35 -5.01
C GLU A 207 4.62 14.82 -4.91
N LEU A 208 4.89 14.08 -5.99
CA LEU A 208 4.91 12.62 -5.96
C LEU A 208 6.06 12.07 -5.11
N LEU A 209 7.24 12.69 -5.17
CA LEU A 209 8.37 12.37 -4.31
C LEU A 209 8.09 12.72 -2.85
N ARG A 210 7.44 13.86 -2.57
CA ARG A 210 7.01 14.24 -1.21
C ARG A 210 6.13 13.17 -0.58
N TYR A 211 5.16 12.63 -1.35
CA TYR A 211 4.31 11.52 -0.90
C TYR A 211 5.13 10.29 -0.49
N VAL A 212 6.02 9.80 -1.36
CA VAL A 212 6.84 8.61 -1.06
C VAL A 212 7.74 8.86 0.15
N VAL A 213 8.40 10.01 0.21
CA VAL A 213 9.28 10.33 1.36
C VAL A 213 8.46 10.41 2.65
N ALA A 214 7.26 10.98 2.63
CA ALA A 214 6.40 11.04 3.81
C ALA A 214 5.95 9.64 4.27
N HIS A 215 5.69 8.72 3.32
CA HIS A 215 5.43 7.31 3.62
C HIS A 215 6.63 6.64 4.30
N GLU A 216 7.84 6.80 3.75
CA GLU A 216 9.05 6.23 4.36
C GLU A 216 9.37 6.81 5.74
N VAL A 217 9.12 8.11 5.94
CA VAL A 217 9.22 8.73 7.27
C VAL A 217 8.29 8.03 8.25
N GLY A 218 7.08 7.64 7.83
CA GLY A 218 6.16 6.88 8.68
C GLY A 218 6.72 5.52 9.14
N HIS A 219 7.42 4.78 8.26
CA HIS A 219 8.13 3.56 8.66
C HIS A 219 9.23 3.84 9.69
N SER A 220 9.96 4.93 9.50
CA SER A 220 10.98 5.39 10.46
C SER A 220 10.38 5.90 11.78
N LEU A 221 9.07 6.19 11.83
CA LEU A 221 8.33 6.53 13.05
C LEU A 221 7.75 5.30 13.78
N GLY A 222 7.97 4.09 13.25
CA GLY A 222 7.48 2.85 13.84
C GLY A 222 6.18 2.32 13.24
N PHE A 223 5.66 2.90 12.15
CA PHE A 223 4.40 2.47 11.56
C PHE A 223 4.62 1.42 10.45
N PRO A 224 3.97 0.25 10.50
CA PRO A 224 3.88 -0.67 9.37
C PRO A 224 2.86 -0.17 8.35
N HIS A 225 2.75 -0.85 7.22
CA HIS A 225 1.64 -0.60 6.31
C HIS A 225 0.30 -0.85 7.00
N ASN A 226 -0.70 -0.01 6.73
CA ASN A 226 -2.08 -0.24 7.12
C ASN A 226 -2.92 -0.57 5.89
N GLY A 227 -3.03 -1.85 5.53
CA GLY A 227 -3.66 -2.26 4.28
C GLY A 227 -5.17 -2.05 4.21
N ARG A 228 -5.82 -1.57 5.28
CA ARG A 228 -7.26 -1.29 5.31
C ARG A 228 -7.59 0.19 5.08
N ALA A 229 -6.63 1.09 5.23
CA ALA A 229 -6.90 2.52 5.29
C ALA A 229 -7.45 3.10 3.97
N SER A 230 -7.19 2.47 2.84
CA SER A 230 -7.72 2.80 1.53
C SER A 230 -9.20 2.41 1.39
N SER A 231 -9.65 1.38 2.12
CA SER A 231 -10.96 0.75 1.92
C SER A 231 -12.06 1.25 2.89
N VAL A 232 -11.76 2.20 3.76
CA VAL A 232 -12.67 2.62 4.84
C VAL A 232 -13.50 3.86 4.49
N PHE A 233 -13.09 4.63 3.48
CA PHE A 233 -13.83 5.80 3.05
C PHE A 233 -14.94 5.46 2.06
N PRO A 234 -16.13 6.08 2.17
CA PRO A 234 -17.16 5.92 1.17
C PRO A 234 -16.67 6.36 -0.22
N VAL A 235 -16.89 5.54 -1.25
CA VAL A 235 -16.43 5.86 -2.62
C VAL A 235 -16.93 7.22 -3.12
N ASP A 236 -18.16 7.62 -2.77
CA ASP A 236 -18.70 8.93 -3.15
C ASP A 236 -18.00 10.09 -2.43
N SER A 237 -17.54 9.88 -1.19
CA SER A 237 -16.80 10.89 -0.44
C SER A 237 -15.44 11.17 -1.05
N LEU A 238 -14.80 10.17 -1.66
CA LEU A 238 -13.53 10.32 -2.38
C LEU A 238 -13.63 11.19 -3.63
N ARG A 239 -14.86 11.46 -4.09
CA ARG A 239 -15.18 12.39 -5.19
C ARG A 239 -15.59 13.78 -4.71
N SER A 240 -15.54 14.04 -3.41
CA SER A 240 -15.85 15.34 -2.80
C SER A 240 -14.57 16.09 -2.45
N LYS A 241 -14.44 17.32 -2.99
CA LYS A 241 -13.28 18.18 -2.72
C LYS A 241 -13.13 18.47 -1.24
N SER A 242 -14.20 18.88 -0.55
CA SER A 242 -14.15 19.19 0.88
C SER A 242 -13.79 17.98 1.74
N PHE A 243 -14.18 16.77 1.31
CA PHE A 243 -13.83 15.54 2.03
C PHE A 243 -12.36 15.19 1.84
N THR A 244 -11.90 15.13 0.58
CA THR A 244 -10.52 14.78 0.26
C THR A 244 -9.52 15.84 0.71
N GLU A 245 -9.92 17.11 0.83
CA GLU A 245 -9.13 18.18 1.44
C GLU A 245 -8.88 17.93 2.94
N LYS A 246 -9.88 17.39 3.64
CA LYS A 246 -9.85 17.14 5.08
C LYS A 246 -9.19 15.80 5.45
N TYR A 247 -9.47 14.76 4.68
CA TYR A 247 -9.12 13.37 5.02
C TYR A 247 -8.17 12.70 4.01
N GLY A 248 -7.79 13.36 2.91
CA GLY A 248 -7.06 12.69 1.84
C GLY A 248 -7.94 11.69 1.07
N ASN A 249 -7.31 10.82 0.28
CA ASN A 249 -7.97 9.73 -0.44
C ASN A 249 -7.92 8.38 0.31
N GLU A 250 -7.16 8.31 1.39
CA GLU A 250 -7.03 7.13 2.26
C GLU A 250 -6.89 7.58 3.72
N ALA A 251 -7.27 6.73 4.66
CA ALA A 251 -7.27 7.08 6.08
C ALA A 251 -5.85 7.16 6.67
N SER A 252 -4.86 6.58 6.01
CA SER A 252 -3.45 6.54 6.41
C SER A 252 -2.57 6.65 5.17
N ILE A 253 -1.56 7.51 5.22
CA ILE A 253 -0.51 7.54 4.18
C ILE A 253 0.27 6.21 4.13
N MET A 254 0.20 5.40 5.20
CA MET A 254 0.88 4.11 5.31
C MET A 254 0.16 2.99 4.55
N ASP A 255 -0.97 3.27 3.91
CA ASP A 255 -1.53 2.34 2.94
C ASP A 255 -0.84 2.46 1.58
N TYR A 256 -1.13 1.51 0.70
CA TYR A 256 -0.81 1.50 -0.71
C TYR A 256 -2.03 1.80 -1.58
N GLY A 257 -2.98 2.64 -1.15
CA GLY A 257 -4.07 3.11 -2.01
C GLY A 257 -3.56 3.95 -3.19
N ARG A 258 -2.35 4.54 -3.06
CA ARG A 258 -1.67 5.38 -4.07
C ARG A 258 -2.54 6.57 -4.47
N PHE A 259 -2.94 6.70 -5.74
CA PHE A 259 -3.66 7.88 -6.22
C PHE A 259 -5.16 7.64 -6.28
N ASN A 260 -5.94 8.71 -6.13
CA ASN A 260 -7.41 8.67 -6.08
C ASN A 260 -8.04 8.31 -7.45
N TYR A 261 -7.92 7.04 -7.88
CA TYR A 261 -8.38 6.57 -9.18
C TYR A 261 -9.91 6.52 -9.32
N VAL A 262 -10.66 6.67 -8.21
CA VAL A 262 -12.13 6.74 -8.23
C VAL A 262 -12.64 8.12 -8.65
N ALA A 263 -11.82 9.16 -8.51
CA ALA A 263 -12.15 10.51 -8.96
C ALA A 263 -12.38 10.55 -10.47
N GLN A 264 -13.27 11.44 -10.93
CA GLN A 264 -13.65 11.61 -12.32
C GLN A 264 -13.38 13.06 -12.77
N PRO A 265 -13.21 13.31 -14.09
CA PRO A 265 -13.06 14.66 -14.60
C PRO A 265 -14.19 15.58 -14.11
N GLY A 266 -13.83 16.72 -13.51
CA GLY A 266 -14.76 17.67 -12.92
C GLY A 266 -14.93 17.60 -11.40
N ASP A 267 -14.49 16.51 -10.74
CA ASP A 267 -14.60 16.38 -9.28
C ASP A 267 -13.68 17.36 -8.52
N ASN A 268 -12.54 17.76 -9.12
CA ASN A 268 -11.57 18.72 -8.56
C ASN A 268 -11.09 18.36 -7.14
N VAL A 269 -10.84 17.08 -6.90
CA VAL A 269 -10.43 16.52 -5.61
C VAL A 269 -8.91 16.41 -5.46
N ARG A 270 -8.44 16.13 -4.24
CA ARG A 270 -7.06 15.70 -4.01
C ARG A 270 -6.84 14.32 -4.64
N LEU A 271 -5.72 14.18 -5.34
CA LEU A 271 -5.31 12.95 -6.03
C LEU A 271 -4.16 12.21 -5.34
N ILE A 272 -3.33 12.92 -4.58
CA ILE A 272 -2.13 12.40 -3.89
C ILE A 272 -2.45 12.24 -2.39
N PRO A 273 -2.05 11.13 -1.75
CA PRO A 273 -2.24 10.92 -0.31
C PRO A 273 -1.58 11.97 0.57
N MET A 274 -1.97 11.97 1.84
CA MET A 274 -1.44 12.85 2.87
C MET A 274 -1.51 12.18 4.24
N ILE A 275 -0.82 12.74 5.24
CA ILE A 275 -0.98 12.36 6.65
C ILE A 275 -2.44 12.56 7.08
N SER A 276 -3.13 11.45 7.31
CA SER A 276 -4.59 11.39 7.44
C SER A 276 -5.01 10.97 8.86
N ILE A 277 -6.31 10.72 9.04
CA ILE A 277 -6.96 10.54 10.34
C ILE A 277 -6.40 9.34 11.12
N TYR A 278 -6.07 8.24 10.45
CA TYR A 278 -5.47 7.07 11.07
C TYR A 278 -4.03 7.36 11.50
N ASP A 279 -3.24 8.04 10.68
CA ASP A 279 -1.85 8.40 11.01
C ASP A 279 -1.81 9.20 12.31
N LYS A 280 -2.64 10.24 12.41
CA LYS A 280 -2.74 11.07 13.62
C LYS A 280 -3.23 10.27 14.82
N PHE A 281 -4.16 9.35 14.62
CA PHE A 281 -4.65 8.44 15.65
C PHE A 281 -3.59 7.46 16.14
N ALA A 282 -2.82 6.85 15.25
CA ALA A 282 -1.73 5.93 15.59
C ALA A 282 -0.60 6.69 16.29
N THR A 283 -0.27 7.90 15.84
CA THR A 283 0.68 8.79 16.53
C THR A 283 0.19 9.16 17.92
N GLU A 284 -1.09 9.53 18.08
CA GLU A 284 -1.68 9.79 19.40
C GLU A 284 -1.55 8.56 20.31
N TRP A 285 -1.94 7.38 19.82
CA TRP A 285 -1.87 6.14 20.59
C TRP A 285 -0.44 5.73 20.93
N GLY A 286 0.55 5.99 20.07
CA GLY A 286 1.94 5.57 20.27
C GLY A 286 2.84 6.58 20.98
N TYR A 287 2.53 7.88 20.90
CA TYR A 287 3.42 8.95 21.36
C TYR A 287 2.85 9.81 22.49
N THR A 288 1.54 9.78 22.76
CA THR A 288 0.98 10.59 23.87
C THR A 288 1.61 10.17 25.21
N PRO A 289 2.20 11.12 25.98
CA PRO A 289 2.72 10.86 27.31
C PRO A 289 1.60 10.51 28.29
N ILE A 290 1.84 9.54 29.17
CA ILE A 290 0.91 9.14 30.25
C ILE A 290 1.64 9.27 31.59
N PRO A 291 1.71 10.48 32.18
CA PRO A 291 2.54 10.74 33.37
C PRO A 291 2.17 9.90 34.61
N GLN A 292 0.94 9.38 34.66
CA GLN A 292 0.45 8.55 35.76
C GLN A 292 0.97 7.10 35.69
N ALA A 293 1.39 6.63 34.52
CA ALA A 293 1.87 5.27 34.32
C ALA A 293 3.39 5.19 34.53
N LYS A 294 3.81 4.28 35.40
CA LYS A 294 5.21 3.98 35.72
C LYS A 294 5.68 2.65 35.13
N THR A 295 4.74 1.84 34.63
CA THR A 295 5.00 0.57 33.98
C THR A 295 4.21 0.47 32.67
N PRO A 296 4.64 -0.40 31.72
CA PRO A 296 3.91 -0.61 30.47
C PRO A 296 2.46 -1.09 30.69
N ASP A 297 2.21 -1.87 31.75
CA ASP A 297 0.88 -2.37 32.11
C ASP A 297 -0.05 -1.25 32.61
N GLU A 298 0.50 -0.26 33.31
CA GLU A 298 -0.26 0.90 33.81
C GLU A 298 -0.72 1.83 32.68
N GLU A 299 -0.11 1.78 31.48
CA GLU A 299 -0.58 2.53 30.30
C GLU A 299 -1.89 1.94 29.73
N ARG A 300 -2.13 0.63 29.89
CA ARG A 300 -3.20 -0.10 29.19
C ARG A 300 -4.58 0.53 29.35
N PRO A 301 -5.06 0.93 30.54
CA PRO A 301 -6.40 1.51 30.68
C PRO A 301 -6.56 2.87 29.97
N PHE A 302 -5.47 3.61 29.77
CA PHE A 302 -5.48 4.88 29.03
C PHE A 302 -5.48 4.62 27.52
N LEU A 303 -4.60 3.73 27.06
CA LEU A 303 -4.51 3.32 25.67
C LEU A 303 -5.78 2.61 25.17
N GLU A 304 -6.45 1.85 26.04
CA GLU A 304 -7.73 1.21 25.72
C GLU A 304 -8.81 2.26 25.36
N LYS A 305 -8.84 3.40 26.04
CA LYS A 305 -9.81 4.47 25.71
C LYS A 305 -9.54 5.08 24.34
N ILE A 306 -8.27 5.13 23.92
CA ILE A 306 -7.89 5.63 22.60
C ILE A 306 -8.28 4.60 21.55
N VAL A 307 -7.83 3.35 21.68
CA VAL A 307 -8.05 2.29 20.68
C VAL A 307 -9.53 1.95 20.47
N ARG A 308 -10.36 2.05 21.51
CA ARG A 308 -11.81 1.77 21.43
C ARG A 308 -12.59 2.81 20.61
N ARG A 309 -11.99 3.94 20.23
CA ARG A 309 -12.62 4.88 19.26
C ARG A 309 -12.90 4.20 17.92
N GLN A 310 -12.12 3.19 17.56
CA GLN A 310 -12.33 2.37 16.35
C GLN A 310 -13.68 1.65 16.32
N ASP A 311 -14.28 1.37 17.47
CA ASP A 311 -15.58 0.67 17.56
C ASP A 311 -16.71 1.44 16.85
N THR A 312 -16.59 2.77 16.81
CA THR A 312 -17.60 3.67 16.25
C THR A 312 -17.08 4.43 15.03
N ASN A 313 -15.78 4.32 14.73
CA ASN A 313 -15.16 5.01 13.61
C ASN A 313 -14.26 4.04 12.81
N PRO A 314 -14.75 3.50 11.68
CA PRO A 314 -13.99 2.57 10.86
C PRO A 314 -12.72 3.19 10.26
N PHE A 315 -12.63 4.53 10.17
CA PHE A 315 -11.46 5.21 9.63
C PHE A 315 -10.21 5.04 10.50
N LEU A 316 -10.39 4.55 11.73
CA LEU A 316 -9.32 4.33 12.69
C LEU A 316 -8.86 2.87 12.74
N GLN A 317 -9.38 2.00 11.86
CA GLN A 317 -9.07 0.58 11.89
C GLN A 317 -7.73 0.25 11.23
N PHE A 318 -7.05 -0.73 11.81
CA PHE A 318 -5.82 -1.30 11.29
C PHE A 318 -6.06 -2.66 10.62
N SER A 319 -5.29 -2.96 9.57
CA SER A 319 -5.04 -4.32 9.14
C SER A 319 -3.70 -4.46 8.42
N ASN A 320 -3.11 -5.64 8.46
CA ASN A 320 -2.05 -6.00 7.51
C ASN A 320 -2.67 -6.40 6.18
N PHE A 321 -1.91 -6.29 5.08
CA PHE A 321 -2.34 -6.83 3.80
C PHE A 321 -2.68 -8.33 3.89
N SER A 322 -3.72 -8.74 3.18
CA SER A 322 -4.31 -10.07 3.31
C SER A 322 -4.51 -10.76 1.95
N GLN A 323 -4.53 -12.10 1.96
CA GLN A 323 -4.88 -12.90 0.78
C GLN A 323 -6.33 -13.41 0.81
N TYR A 324 -7.13 -12.95 1.79
CA TYR A 324 -8.53 -13.36 1.94
C TYR A 324 -9.48 -12.21 2.29
N ASP A 325 -8.95 -11.07 2.77
CA ASP A 325 -9.75 -9.91 3.18
C ASP A 325 -9.80 -8.88 2.05
N PRO A 326 -10.96 -8.68 1.38
CA PRO A 326 -11.11 -7.72 0.30
C PRO A 326 -11.03 -6.25 0.74
N SER A 327 -10.98 -5.98 2.04
CA SER A 327 -10.77 -4.64 2.65
C SER A 327 -9.34 -4.44 3.16
N ALA A 328 -8.40 -5.30 2.72
CA ALA A 328 -7.01 -5.27 3.15
C ALA A 328 -6.06 -5.58 1.99
N GLN A 329 -6.22 -4.87 0.85
CA GLN A 329 -5.47 -5.12 -0.38
C GLN A 329 -4.45 -4.00 -0.67
N THR A 330 -3.53 -4.25 -1.59
CA THR A 330 -2.68 -3.16 -2.11
C THR A 330 -3.43 -2.48 -3.26
N GLU A 331 -3.51 -1.14 -3.21
CA GLU A 331 -4.09 -0.28 -4.25
C GLU A 331 -5.59 -0.44 -4.48
N ASP A 332 -6.32 -1.00 -3.52
CA ASP A 332 -7.77 -0.82 -3.46
C ASP A 332 -8.10 0.62 -3.04
N MET A 333 -9.37 1.01 -3.20
CA MET A 333 -9.83 2.34 -2.87
C MET A 333 -11.32 2.33 -2.54
N GLY A 334 -11.67 2.92 -1.42
CA GLY A 334 -13.03 3.07 -0.92
C GLY A 334 -13.70 1.78 -0.41
N ASP A 335 -14.85 1.95 0.25
CA ASP A 335 -15.62 0.89 0.93
C ASP A 335 -16.37 -0.08 0.01
N ASP A 336 -16.56 0.30 -1.26
CA ASP A 336 -17.16 -0.52 -2.31
C ASP A 336 -16.17 -0.72 -3.47
N GLY A 337 -15.34 -1.76 -3.36
CA GLY A 337 -14.38 -2.15 -4.41
C GLY A 337 -15.01 -2.41 -5.79
N ILE A 338 -16.30 -2.76 -5.89
CA ILE A 338 -16.98 -2.90 -7.19
C ILE A 338 -17.19 -1.52 -7.81
N LYS A 339 -17.73 -0.58 -7.03
CA LYS A 339 -17.99 0.80 -7.48
C LYS A 339 -16.69 1.55 -7.75
N ALA A 340 -15.66 1.36 -6.92
CA ALA A 340 -14.35 1.94 -7.12
C ALA A 340 -13.73 1.47 -8.45
N THR A 341 -13.75 0.16 -8.70
CA THR A 341 -13.28 -0.42 -9.98
C THR A 341 -14.09 0.09 -11.16
N GLU A 342 -15.41 0.20 -11.06
CA GLU A 342 -16.24 0.77 -12.12
C GLU A 342 -15.78 2.20 -12.53
N LEU A 343 -15.39 3.01 -11.55
CA LEU A 343 -14.88 4.37 -11.77
C LEU A 343 -13.44 4.39 -12.28
N GLY A 344 -12.57 3.51 -11.78
CA GLY A 344 -11.19 3.36 -12.24
C GLY A 344 -11.11 2.88 -13.69
N LEU A 345 -11.92 1.89 -14.08
CA LEU A 345 -12.01 1.44 -15.47
C LEU A 345 -12.41 2.57 -16.43
N LYS A 346 -13.29 3.49 -16.02
CA LYS A 346 -13.62 4.68 -16.83
C LYS A 346 -12.40 5.57 -17.06
N ASN A 347 -11.52 5.71 -16.07
CA ASN A 347 -10.27 6.45 -16.24
C ASN A 347 -9.28 5.71 -17.15
N ILE A 348 -9.11 4.40 -16.96
CA ILE A 348 -8.30 3.55 -17.84
C ILE A 348 -8.71 3.70 -19.31
N TYR A 349 -10.01 3.66 -19.61
CA TYR A 349 -10.49 3.81 -20.98
C TYR A 349 -10.24 5.21 -21.55
N ARG A 350 -10.34 6.26 -20.74
CA ARG A 350 -9.96 7.63 -21.16
C ARG A 350 -8.47 7.76 -21.46
N ILE A 351 -7.61 7.08 -20.69
CA ILE A 351 -6.16 7.09 -20.93
C ILE A 351 -5.85 6.59 -22.35
N MET A 352 -6.54 5.54 -22.79
CA MET A 352 -6.35 4.98 -24.14
C MET A 352 -6.62 5.99 -25.26
N ASP A 353 -7.35 7.09 -25.02
CA ASP A 353 -7.62 8.13 -26.02
C ASP A 353 -6.46 9.10 -26.23
N PHE A 354 -5.54 9.20 -25.27
CA PHE A 354 -4.38 10.09 -25.35
C PHE A 354 -3.04 9.39 -25.10
N ILE A 355 -3.02 8.07 -24.96
CA ILE A 355 -1.80 7.32 -24.61
C ILE A 355 -0.67 7.50 -25.65
N ILE A 356 -0.99 7.56 -26.94
CA ILE A 356 0.00 7.77 -28.02
C ILE A 356 0.68 9.13 -27.83
N PRO A 357 -0.03 10.29 -27.91
CA PRO A 357 0.62 11.58 -27.72
C PRO A 357 1.25 11.76 -26.33
N ALA A 358 0.79 11.03 -25.30
CA ALA A 358 1.43 11.05 -24.00
C ALA A 358 2.80 10.37 -23.98
N GLY A 359 2.95 9.23 -24.68
CA GLY A 359 4.18 8.42 -24.73
C GLY A 359 5.15 8.76 -25.85
N THR A 360 4.80 9.68 -26.77
CA THR A 360 5.61 10.05 -27.95
C THR A 360 5.89 11.56 -27.98
N THR A 361 6.45 12.11 -26.91
CA THR A 361 6.58 13.56 -26.70
C THR A 361 7.83 14.18 -27.30
N LYS A 362 8.83 13.37 -27.67
CA LYS A 362 10.12 13.84 -28.17
C LYS A 362 10.46 13.21 -29.52
N GLU A 363 10.71 14.07 -30.50
CA GLU A 363 11.12 13.65 -31.84
C GLU A 363 12.48 12.93 -31.81
N GLY A 364 12.57 11.79 -32.49
CA GLY A 364 13.76 10.96 -32.55
C GLY A 364 13.84 9.85 -31.49
N ASP A 365 12.97 9.85 -30.48
CA ASP A 365 12.86 8.75 -29.53
C ASP A 365 12.10 7.55 -30.14
N ASP A 366 12.34 6.35 -29.62
CA ASP A 366 11.60 5.14 -30.00
C ASP A 366 10.27 5.00 -29.23
N TYR A 367 9.52 3.93 -29.50
CA TYR A 367 8.22 3.67 -28.87
C TYR A 367 8.31 2.90 -27.53
N SER A 368 9.50 2.78 -26.93
CA SER A 368 9.66 2.02 -25.68
C SER A 368 8.82 2.59 -24.54
N MET A 369 8.78 3.92 -24.40
CA MET A 369 7.95 4.60 -23.39
C MET A 369 6.46 4.38 -23.65
N LEU A 370 6.00 4.46 -24.90
CA LEU A 370 4.62 4.17 -25.26
C LEU A 370 4.24 2.72 -24.90
N SER A 371 5.10 1.75 -25.22
CA SER A 371 4.90 0.35 -24.82
C SER A 371 4.83 0.21 -23.30
N HIS A 372 5.71 0.89 -22.57
CA HIS A 372 5.75 0.85 -21.12
C HIS A 372 4.47 1.41 -20.49
N LEU A 373 4.00 2.57 -20.94
CA LEU A 373 2.73 3.14 -20.47
C LEU A 373 1.55 2.20 -20.75
N TYR A 374 1.50 1.60 -21.94
CA TYR A 374 0.44 0.66 -22.31
C TYR A 374 0.44 -0.58 -21.40
N ASP A 375 1.61 -1.14 -21.09
CA ASP A 375 1.74 -2.25 -20.15
C ASP A 375 1.22 -1.89 -18.76
N ARG A 376 1.55 -0.69 -18.28
CA ARG A 376 1.14 -0.21 -16.95
C ARG A 376 -0.36 0.04 -16.86
N VAL A 377 -1.00 0.50 -17.95
CA VAL A 377 -2.47 0.64 -18.02
C VAL A 377 -3.17 -0.71 -17.97
N LEU A 378 -2.68 -1.72 -18.70
CA LEU A 378 -3.23 -3.07 -18.64
C LEU A 378 -3.05 -3.71 -17.26
N GLN A 379 -1.86 -3.55 -16.66
CA GLN A 379 -1.58 -4.01 -15.29
C GLN A 379 -2.50 -3.35 -14.26
N GLN A 380 -2.74 -2.04 -14.37
CA GLN A 380 -3.67 -1.33 -13.49
C GLN A 380 -5.09 -1.87 -13.61
N ARG A 381 -5.57 -2.08 -14.85
CA ARG A 381 -6.87 -2.72 -15.09
C ARG A 381 -6.96 -4.12 -14.45
N ALA A 382 -5.94 -4.94 -14.64
CA ALA A 382 -5.89 -6.28 -14.08
C ALA A 382 -5.94 -6.27 -12.55
N ARG A 383 -5.26 -5.29 -11.93
CA ARG A 383 -5.24 -5.10 -10.48
C ARG A 383 -6.61 -4.73 -9.93
N GLU A 384 -7.28 -3.74 -10.50
CA GLU A 384 -8.61 -3.31 -10.05
C GLU A 384 -9.65 -4.44 -10.17
N LEU A 385 -9.62 -5.19 -11.28
CA LEU A 385 -10.46 -6.39 -11.43
C LEU A 385 -10.07 -7.49 -10.41
N GLY A 386 -8.80 -7.60 -10.05
CA GLY A 386 -8.31 -8.47 -8.98
C GLY A 386 -8.91 -8.14 -7.62
N HIS A 387 -9.10 -6.86 -7.29
CA HIS A 387 -9.78 -6.44 -6.05
C HIS A 387 -11.24 -6.91 -6.02
N VAL A 388 -11.95 -6.80 -7.14
CA VAL A 388 -13.33 -7.32 -7.23
C VAL A 388 -13.34 -8.84 -7.08
N ALA A 389 -12.36 -9.56 -7.64
CA ALA A 389 -12.23 -11.00 -7.44
C ALA A 389 -12.03 -11.37 -5.97
N MET A 390 -11.33 -10.57 -5.17
CA MET A 390 -11.15 -10.82 -3.73
C MET A 390 -12.45 -10.84 -2.92
N ILE A 391 -13.53 -10.23 -3.42
CA ILE A 391 -14.85 -10.23 -2.78
C ILE A 391 -15.47 -11.64 -2.76
N ILE A 392 -15.27 -12.44 -3.81
CA ILE A 392 -15.86 -13.78 -3.96
C ILE A 392 -15.15 -14.77 -3.02
N GLY A 393 -15.82 -15.38 -2.05
CA GLY A 393 -15.16 -16.19 -1.02
C GLY A 393 -14.23 -15.38 -0.10
N GLY A 394 -14.43 -14.06 -0.03
CA GLY A 394 -13.69 -13.14 0.84
C GLY A 394 -14.17 -13.20 2.29
N VAL A 395 -13.26 -12.85 3.22
CA VAL A 395 -13.51 -12.81 4.67
C VAL A 395 -12.87 -11.55 5.26
N ASN A 396 -13.67 -10.64 5.79
CA ASN A 396 -13.17 -9.43 6.43
C ASN A 396 -12.66 -9.74 7.84
N LYS A 397 -11.45 -9.29 8.19
CA LYS A 397 -10.84 -9.46 9.52
C LYS A 397 -10.78 -8.14 10.29
N ILE A 398 -11.65 -7.94 11.26
CA ILE A 398 -11.58 -6.78 12.17
C ILE A 398 -10.99 -7.25 13.50
N ASP A 399 -9.77 -6.81 13.81
CA ASP A 399 -9.12 -7.16 15.07
C ASP A 399 -9.94 -6.64 16.27
N LYS A 400 -10.26 -7.55 17.18
CA LYS A 400 -11.05 -7.30 18.39
C LYS A 400 -10.45 -8.06 19.56
N HIS A 401 -10.46 -7.43 20.73
CA HIS A 401 -10.04 -8.04 21.99
C HIS A 401 -11.27 -8.39 22.86
N ILE A 402 -11.02 -9.14 23.94
CA ILE A 402 -12.06 -9.56 24.88
C ILE A 402 -12.85 -8.34 25.38
N GLY A 403 -14.18 -8.42 25.36
CA GLY A 403 -15.07 -7.31 25.72
C GLY A 403 -15.48 -6.40 24.56
N GLN A 404 -15.06 -6.68 23.32
CA GLN A 404 -15.64 -6.09 22.10
C GLN A 404 -16.73 -7.01 21.51
N PRO A 405 -17.87 -6.47 21.07
CA PRO A 405 -18.94 -7.26 20.47
C PRO A 405 -18.62 -7.70 19.03
N GLY A 406 -19.22 -8.83 18.61
CA GLY A 406 -19.16 -9.35 17.25
C GLY A 406 -17.90 -10.15 16.92
N ALA A 407 -17.89 -10.76 15.74
CA ALA A 407 -16.80 -11.62 15.30
C ALA A 407 -15.58 -10.83 14.78
N VAL A 408 -14.40 -11.46 14.87
CA VAL A 408 -13.16 -10.98 14.21
C VAL A 408 -13.23 -11.25 12.71
N TYR A 409 -13.68 -12.44 12.31
CA TYR A 409 -13.78 -12.84 10.91
C TYR A 409 -15.24 -12.81 10.45
N ASN A 410 -15.53 -12.08 9.37
CA ASN A 410 -16.87 -11.89 8.85
C ASN A 410 -16.89 -12.25 7.37
N LEU A 411 -17.77 -13.18 6.96
CA LEU A 411 -17.92 -13.55 5.55
C LEU A 411 -18.45 -12.36 4.75
N VAL A 412 -17.99 -12.22 3.51
CA VAL A 412 -18.61 -11.28 2.58
C VAL A 412 -20.05 -11.75 2.27
N PRO A 413 -21.07 -10.88 2.34
CA PRO A 413 -22.46 -11.28 2.11
C PRO A 413 -22.70 -11.85 0.69
N TYR A 414 -23.57 -12.86 0.58
CA TYR A 414 -23.93 -13.52 -0.68
C TYR A 414 -24.19 -12.54 -1.83
N GLU A 415 -25.06 -11.55 -1.61
CA GLU A 415 -25.47 -10.62 -2.68
C GLU A 415 -24.29 -9.78 -3.20
N ARG A 416 -23.34 -9.44 -2.31
CA ARG A 416 -22.11 -8.72 -2.69
C ARG A 416 -21.19 -9.61 -3.53
N GLN A 417 -21.08 -10.90 -3.20
CA GLN A 417 -20.30 -11.85 -3.99
C GLN A 417 -20.91 -12.09 -5.38
N LYS A 418 -22.25 -12.23 -5.49
CA LYS A 418 -22.94 -12.33 -6.79
C LYS A 418 -22.77 -11.08 -7.63
N LYS A 419 -22.89 -9.89 -7.01
CA LYS A 419 -22.64 -8.61 -7.69
C LYS A 419 -21.19 -8.56 -8.23
N ALA A 420 -20.22 -9.01 -7.45
CA ALA A 420 -18.83 -9.09 -7.88
C ALA A 420 -18.64 -10.07 -9.06
N MET A 421 -19.22 -11.27 -8.99
CA MET A 421 -19.15 -12.23 -10.09
C MET A 421 -19.72 -11.65 -11.39
N ASN A 422 -20.93 -11.07 -11.33
CA ASN A 422 -21.55 -10.45 -12.51
C ASN A 422 -20.70 -9.32 -13.08
N PHE A 423 -20.12 -8.48 -12.21
CA PHE A 423 -19.21 -7.41 -12.63
C PHE A 423 -17.97 -7.96 -13.34
N LEU A 424 -17.33 -9.01 -12.82
CA LEU A 424 -16.16 -9.63 -13.47
C LEU A 424 -16.50 -10.28 -14.80
N LEU A 425 -17.68 -10.90 -14.91
CA LEU A 425 -18.15 -11.46 -16.17
C LEU A 425 -18.34 -10.37 -17.23
N GLU A 426 -18.86 -9.21 -16.85
CA GLU A 426 -19.08 -8.07 -17.75
C GLU A 426 -17.77 -7.33 -18.09
N GLU A 427 -17.06 -6.83 -17.08
CA GLU A 427 -15.94 -5.91 -17.25
C GLU A 427 -14.59 -6.62 -17.34
N GLY A 428 -14.46 -7.81 -16.74
CA GLY A 428 -13.22 -8.56 -16.69
C GLY A 428 -13.03 -9.50 -17.87
N PHE A 429 -14.03 -10.35 -18.14
CA PHE A 429 -13.92 -11.45 -19.11
C PHE A 429 -14.47 -11.14 -20.50
N LYS A 430 -15.29 -10.11 -20.69
CA LYS A 430 -15.66 -9.67 -22.05
C LYS A 430 -14.53 -8.87 -22.68
N PHE A 431 -14.44 -8.98 -24.00
CA PHE A 431 -13.50 -8.20 -24.79
C PHE A 431 -13.95 -6.73 -24.86
N ASN A 432 -13.04 -5.80 -24.54
CA ASN A 432 -13.26 -4.36 -24.72
C ASN A 432 -12.35 -3.82 -25.83
N PRO A 433 -12.90 -3.38 -26.98
CA PRO A 433 -12.09 -2.91 -28.12
C PRO A 433 -11.30 -1.64 -27.82
N THR A 434 -11.66 -0.86 -26.80
CA THR A 434 -10.94 0.36 -26.38
C THR A 434 -9.49 0.06 -25.98
N LEU A 435 -9.22 -1.15 -25.49
CA LEU A 435 -7.89 -1.60 -25.09
C LEU A 435 -7.03 -2.01 -26.29
N VAL A 436 -7.61 -2.19 -27.48
CA VAL A 436 -6.92 -2.75 -28.66
C VAL A 436 -7.11 -1.81 -29.85
N LYS A 437 -6.30 -0.75 -29.88
CA LYS A 437 -6.26 0.21 -31.00
C LYS A 437 -5.15 -0.17 -31.98
N ARG A 438 -5.49 -0.38 -33.25
CA ARG A 438 -4.52 -0.74 -34.30
C ARG A 438 -3.39 0.29 -34.40
N GLU A 439 -3.73 1.57 -34.41
CA GLU A 439 -2.79 2.69 -34.46
C GLU A 439 -1.77 2.70 -33.31
N LEU A 440 -2.11 2.12 -32.14
CA LEU A 440 -1.19 1.95 -31.03
C LEU A 440 -0.33 0.69 -31.23
N LEU A 441 -0.97 -0.42 -31.57
CA LEU A 441 -0.30 -1.72 -31.67
C LEU A 441 0.73 -1.76 -32.79
N ASP A 442 0.42 -1.17 -33.95
CA ASP A 442 1.32 -1.09 -35.10
C ASP A 442 2.62 -0.31 -34.77
N LEU A 443 2.64 0.49 -33.68
CA LEU A 443 3.84 1.21 -33.21
C LEU A 443 4.71 0.40 -32.24
N ILE A 444 4.11 -0.50 -31.45
CA ILE A 444 4.80 -1.12 -30.30
C ILE A 444 5.09 -2.61 -30.47
N GLN A 445 4.33 -3.35 -31.30
CA GLN A 445 4.56 -4.78 -31.47
C GLN A 445 3.98 -5.36 -32.79
N PRO A 446 4.67 -6.31 -33.44
CA PRO A 446 4.20 -6.89 -34.70
C PRO A 446 3.17 -8.03 -34.54
N PHE A 447 3.11 -8.70 -33.38
CA PHE A 447 2.17 -9.77 -33.05
C PHE A 447 2.05 -9.95 -31.53
N GLY A 448 1.19 -10.86 -31.05
CA GLY A 448 1.07 -11.19 -29.62
C GLY A 448 0.08 -10.33 -28.81
N ASN A 449 -0.66 -9.43 -29.48
CA ASN A 449 -1.68 -8.59 -28.83
C ASN A 449 -2.81 -9.39 -28.18
N VAL A 450 -3.23 -10.50 -28.79
CA VAL A 450 -4.22 -11.40 -28.20
C VAL A 450 -3.71 -11.96 -26.88
N ASP A 451 -2.46 -12.39 -26.82
CA ASP A 451 -1.85 -12.92 -25.60
C ASP A 451 -1.77 -11.85 -24.53
N LYS A 452 -1.34 -10.64 -24.90
CA LYS A 452 -1.20 -9.51 -24.00
C LYS A 452 -2.49 -9.19 -23.25
N ILE A 453 -3.63 -9.11 -23.95
CA ILE A 453 -4.94 -8.84 -23.33
C ILE A 453 -5.47 -10.04 -22.53
N THR A 454 -5.31 -11.24 -23.07
CA THR A 454 -5.89 -12.44 -22.45
C THR A 454 -5.09 -12.95 -21.25
N ASN A 455 -3.80 -12.63 -21.12
CA ASN A 455 -2.98 -13.08 -20.00
C ASN A 455 -3.49 -12.56 -18.66
N ASP A 456 -3.96 -11.31 -18.61
CA ASP A 456 -4.54 -10.72 -17.40
C ASP A 456 -5.88 -11.39 -17.04
N GLN A 457 -6.71 -11.66 -18.05
CA GLN A 457 -7.97 -12.39 -17.87
C GLN A 457 -7.74 -13.83 -17.41
N ILE A 458 -6.72 -14.51 -17.93
CA ILE A 458 -6.34 -15.87 -17.50
C ILE A 458 -5.80 -15.84 -16.07
N THR A 459 -5.03 -14.83 -15.70
CA THR A 459 -4.54 -14.64 -14.32
C THR A 459 -5.71 -14.43 -13.36
N LEU A 460 -6.66 -13.56 -13.72
CA LEU A 460 -7.90 -13.34 -12.98
C LEU A 460 -8.69 -14.66 -12.81
N LEU A 461 -8.86 -15.42 -13.88
CA LEU A 461 -9.52 -16.72 -13.87
C LEU A 461 -8.85 -17.71 -12.91
N LYS A 462 -7.52 -17.83 -12.97
CA LYS A 462 -6.74 -18.68 -12.05
C LYS A 462 -6.87 -18.24 -10.60
N ASN A 463 -6.89 -16.93 -10.35
CA ASN A 463 -7.06 -16.37 -9.00
C ASN A 463 -8.47 -16.63 -8.44
N LEU A 464 -9.50 -16.67 -9.29
CA LEU A 464 -10.84 -17.09 -8.90
C LEU A 464 -10.91 -18.59 -8.59
N LEU A 465 -10.20 -19.41 -9.36
CA LEU A 465 -10.19 -20.86 -9.19
C LEU A 465 -9.12 -21.38 -8.21
N ASN A 466 -8.45 -20.53 -7.45
CA ASN A 466 -7.38 -20.99 -6.56
C ASN A 466 -7.92 -21.86 -5.41
N ASP A 467 -7.12 -22.85 -4.97
CA ASP A 467 -7.59 -23.86 -4.02
C ASP A 467 -7.94 -23.25 -2.65
N SER A 468 -7.20 -22.23 -2.22
CA SER A 468 -7.45 -21.54 -0.95
C SER A 468 -8.82 -20.82 -0.93
N ARG A 469 -9.29 -20.26 -2.06
CA ARG A 469 -10.62 -19.66 -2.14
C ARG A 469 -11.70 -20.72 -2.10
N ILE A 470 -11.54 -21.81 -2.87
CA ILE A 470 -12.49 -22.93 -2.84
C ILE A 470 -12.61 -23.49 -1.43
N GLN A 471 -11.48 -23.66 -0.70
CA GLN A 471 -11.50 -24.09 0.69
C GLN A 471 -12.26 -23.11 1.59
N ARG A 472 -12.01 -21.79 1.47
CA ARG A 472 -12.76 -20.77 2.25
C ARG A 472 -14.26 -20.81 1.97
N MET A 473 -14.65 -21.03 0.72
CA MET A 473 -16.07 -21.13 0.34
C MET A 473 -16.72 -22.39 0.91
N THR A 474 -16.04 -23.53 0.85
CA THR A 474 -16.49 -24.78 1.50
C THR A 474 -16.61 -24.62 3.02
N ASP A 475 -15.64 -23.97 3.67
CA ASP A 475 -15.70 -23.67 5.10
C ASP A 475 -16.87 -22.75 5.44
N ALA A 476 -17.14 -21.75 4.60
CA ALA A 476 -18.28 -20.85 4.75
C ALA A 476 -19.62 -21.61 4.66
N GLU A 477 -19.75 -22.53 3.70
CA GLU A 477 -20.92 -23.41 3.60
C GLU A 477 -21.09 -24.28 4.85
N SER A 478 -19.99 -24.84 5.38
CA SER A 478 -20.04 -25.70 6.57
C SER A 478 -20.48 -24.96 7.85
N LYS A 479 -20.24 -23.65 7.90
CA LYS A 479 -20.54 -22.77 9.04
C LYS A 479 -21.89 -22.07 8.91
N ALA A 480 -22.58 -22.25 7.78
CA ALA A 480 -23.83 -21.57 7.49
C ALA A 480 -24.90 -21.90 8.53
N TYR A 481 -25.58 -20.88 9.05
CA TYR A 481 -26.76 -21.11 9.87
C TYR A 481 -27.91 -21.67 9.01
N LYS A 482 -28.85 -22.37 9.64
CA LYS A 482 -30.03 -22.91 8.94
C LYS A 482 -30.82 -21.77 8.28
N GLY A 483 -30.93 -21.79 6.96
CA GLY A 483 -31.63 -20.78 6.17
C GLY A 483 -30.78 -19.57 5.76
N GLU A 484 -29.51 -19.53 6.17
CA GLU A 484 -28.56 -18.54 5.68
C GLU A 484 -28.18 -18.84 4.22
N LYS A 485 -28.22 -17.81 3.38
CA LYS A 485 -27.86 -17.91 1.97
C LYS A 485 -26.34 -17.71 1.83
N ILE A 486 -25.63 -18.75 1.40
CA ILE A 486 -24.18 -18.73 1.18
C ILE A 486 -23.90 -18.91 -0.32
N TYR A 487 -22.89 -18.19 -0.82
CA TYR A 487 -22.50 -18.31 -2.22
C TYR A 487 -21.63 -19.56 -2.35
N SER A 488 -22.28 -20.67 -2.72
CA SER A 488 -21.64 -21.97 -2.72
C SER A 488 -20.60 -22.12 -3.82
N VAL A 489 -19.65 -23.04 -3.66
CA VAL A 489 -18.70 -23.44 -4.70
C VAL A 489 -19.43 -23.87 -5.97
N SER A 490 -20.52 -24.64 -5.83
CA SER A 490 -21.34 -25.10 -6.96
C SER A 490 -21.94 -23.94 -7.75
N GLU A 491 -22.53 -22.97 -7.04
CA GLU A 491 -23.12 -21.80 -7.68
C GLU A 491 -22.05 -20.90 -8.32
N PHE A 492 -20.93 -20.70 -7.64
CA PHE A 492 -19.79 -19.93 -8.15
C PHE A 492 -19.22 -20.51 -9.46
N ILE A 493 -18.95 -21.82 -9.48
CA ILE A 493 -18.47 -22.50 -10.70
C ILE A 493 -19.52 -22.45 -11.80
N GLY A 494 -20.81 -22.61 -11.44
CA GLY A 494 -21.93 -22.51 -12.37
C GLY A 494 -22.01 -21.12 -13.03
N ASP A 495 -22.00 -20.05 -12.24
CA ASP A 495 -22.03 -18.67 -12.75
C ASP A 495 -20.84 -18.36 -13.65
N LEU A 496 -19.62 -18.72 -13.19
CA LEU A 496 -18.39 -18.49 -13.94
C LEU A 496 -18.41 -19.20 -15.30
N THR A 497 -18.80 -20.47 -15.30
CA THR A 497 -18.88 -21.29 -16.52
C THR A 497 -19.95 -20.74 -17.46
N ASN A 498 -21.16 -20.48 -16.96
CA ASN A 498 -22.25 -19.95 -17.77
C ASN A 498 -21.92 -18.57 -18.36
N GLY A 499 -21.21 -17.71 -17.62
CA GLY A 499 -20.81 -16.40 -18.10
C GLY A 499 -19.69 -16.43 -19.16
N ILE A 500 -18.67 -17.29 -18.97
CA ILE A 500 -17.58 -17.46 -19.95
C ILE A 500 -18.07 -18.13 -21.26
N PHE A 501 -19.12 -18.93 -21.20
CA PHE A 501 -19.73 -19.59 -22.35
C PHE A 501 -21.08 -18.98 -22.77
N SER A 502 -21.35 -17.72 -22.39
CA SER A 502 -22.65 -17.08 -22.62
C SER A 502 -23.05 -17.01 -24.10
N GLU A 503 -22.09 -16.92 -25.02
CA GLU A 503 -22.30 -16.89 -26.48
C GLU A 503 -22.94 -18.19 -27.01
N LEU A 504 -22.81 -19.31 -26.30
CA LEU A 504 -23.40 -20.59 -26.70
C LEU A 504 -24.93 -20.60 -26.56
N ASN A 505 -25.49 -19.61 -25.85
CA ASN A 505 -26.93 -19.43 -25.72
C ASN A 505 -27.52 -18.51 -26.80
N GLU A 506 -26.69 -17.92 -27.66
CA GLU A 506 -27.14 -17.03 -28.72
C GLU A 506 -27.64 -17.79 -29.95
N LYS A 507 -28.56 -17.18 -30.71
CA LYS A 507 -29.08 -17.77 -31.95
C LYS A 507 -28.02 -17.90 -33.05
N SER A 508 -27.00 -17.04 -33.02
CA SER A 508 -25.86 -17.07 -33.93
C SER A 508 -24.59 -16.99 -33.10
N ILE A 509 -23.81 -18.06 -33.10
CA ILE A 509 -22.62 -18.18 -32.25
C ILE A 509 -21.45 -17.50 -32.94
N VAL A 510 -20.98 -16.39 -32.39
CA VAL A 510 -19.76 -15.71 -32.81
C VAL A 510 -18.83 -15.63 -31.61
N VAL A 511 -17.68 -16.31 -31.70
CA VAL A 511 -16.66 -16.30 -30.63
C VAL A 511 -15.35 -15.76 -31.21
N ASP A 512 -14.99 -14.55 -30.79
CA ASP A 512 -13.75 -13.89 -31.17
C ASP A 512 -12.51 -14.60 -30.59
N PRO A 513 -11.30 -14.33 -31.12
CA PRO A 513 -10.08 -15.00 -30.66
C PRO A 513 -9.75 -14.79 -29.17
N TYR A 514 -10.08 -13.62 -28.59
CA TYR A 514 -9.85 -13.33 -27.18
C TYR A 514 -10.77 -14.21 -26.32
N ARG A 515 -12.09 -14.20 -26.61
CA ARG A 515 -13.08 -15.00 -25.88
C ARG A 515 -12.82 -16.51 -25.99
N ARG A 516 -12.49 -17.00 -27.18
CA ARG A 516 -12.15 -18.42 -27.38
C ARG A 516 -10.96 -18.86 -26.53
N LYS A 517 -9.96 -17.98 -26.37
CA LYS A 517 -8.78 -18.28 -25.55
C LYS A 517 -9.12 -18.37 -24.06
N ILE A 518 -10.02 -17.52 -23.56
CA ILE A 518 -10.51 -17.60 -22.17
C ILE A 518 -11.34 -18.86 -21.92
N GLN A 519 -12.23 -19.21 -22.86
CA GLN A 519 -13.00 -20.47 -22.80
C GLN A 519 -12.08 -21.69 -22.73
N ARG A 520 -11.03 -21.74 -23.57
CA ARG A 520 -10.02 -22.80 -23.51
C ARG A 520 -9.29 -22.81 -22.16
N ALA A 521 -8.89 -21.66 -21.65
CA ALA A 521 -8.21 -21.56 -20.37
C ALA A 521 -9.07 -22.07 -19.20
N LEU A 522 -10.39 -21.80 -19.19
CA LEU A 522 -11.30 -22.36 -18.19
C LEU A 522 -11.34 -23.89 -18.26
N VAL A 523 -11.47 -24.46 -19.46
CA VAL A 523 -11.47 -25.92 -19.65
C VAL A 523 -10.15 -26.53 -19.18
N ASP A 524 -9.01 -25.92 -19.51
CA ASP A 524 -7.70 -26.40 -19.10
C ASP A 524 -7.53 -26.38 -17.57
N GLU A 525 -7.91 -25.28 -16.90
CA GLU A 525 -7.79 -25.15 -15.44
C GLU A 525 -8.74 -26.09 -14.69
N LEU A 526 -9.98 -26.27 -15.17
CA LEU A 526 -10.87 -27.31 -14.62
C LEU A 526 -10.32 -28.71 -14.85
N GLY A 527 -9.74 -28.96 -16.03
CA GLY A 527 -9.10 -30.23 -16.39
C GLY A 527 -7.98 -30.61 -15.43
N LYS A 528 -7.12 -29.66 -15.06
CA LYS A 528 -6.04 -29.86 -14.08
C LYS A 528 -6.55 -30.20 -12.68
N LYS A 529 -7.69 -29.63 -12.28
CA LYS A 529 -8.29 -29.89 -10.96
C LYS A 529 -9.01 -31.23 -10.89
N ILE A 530 -9.66 -31.64 -11.97
CA ILE A 530 -10.35 -32.94 -12.06
C ILE A 530 -9.35 -34.08 -12.26
N ASN A 531 -8.26 -33.83 -13.01
CA ASN A 531 -7.21 -34.79 -13.30
C ASN A 531 -5.84 -34.25 -12.84
N PRO A 532 -5.57 -34.20 -11.52
CA PRO A 532 -4.32 -33.67 -11.01
C PRO A 532 -3.13 -34.48 -11.51
N GLU A 533 -2.06 -33.80 -11.94
CA GLU A 533 -0.81 -34.47 -12.28
C GLU A 533 -0.29 -35.21 -11.05
N LYS A 534 0.19 -36.45 -11.27
CA LYS A 534 0.81 -37.21 -10.18
C LYS A 534 2.02 -36.43 -9.67
N PRO A 535 2.21 -36.29 -8.35
CA PRO A 535 3.40 -35.64 -7.82
C PRO A 535 4.65 -36.32 -8.40
N VAL A 536 5.58 -35.51 -8.91
CA VAL A 536 6.90 -36.00 -9.31
C VAL A 536 7.57 -36.54 -8.05
N GLN A 537 7.85 -37.84 -8.04
CA GLN A 537 8.46 -38.55 -6.91
C GLN A 537 9.89 -38.12 -6.65
#